data_AF-A0A7X8WWR6-F1
#
_entry.id   AF-A0A7X8WWR6-F1
#
_cell.length_a   1.000
_cell.length_b   1.000
_cell.length_c   1.000
_cell.angle_alpha   90.00
_cell.angle_beta   90.00
_cell.angle_gamma   90.00
#
_symmetry.space_group_name_H-M   'P 1'
#
loop_
_entity.id
_entity.type
_entity.pdbx_description
1 polymer ?
#
loop_
_entity_poly.entity_id
_entity_poly.type
_entity_poly.pdbx_seq_one_letter_code
_entity_poly.pdbx_strand_id
1 'polypeptide(L)'
;MIYVFSFLIGFLFNEARIINRTFADYGEFINSRLIYQELGLNIFLIGIIINFYKGFILTNYATTTNQPLIFLILLLGNYLGSRPWSTNSNELIIMWGVWAGVNIEIIQIPLALLISLWLVNRRISLGFYIGSGFACINLMLADNFILGLLSLLVLVNHSTSIYSLFKLFKNTIAGSYS
;
A
#
# COMPACT_ATOMS: atom_id res chain seq x y z
N MET A 1 17.18 -9.49 -15.61
CA MET A 1 16.44 -10.42 -14.74
C MET A 1 15.66 -9.71 -13.63
N ILE A 2 16.27 -8.75 -12.92
CA ILE A 2 15.59 -8.04 -11.80
C ILE A 2 14.23 -7.43 -12.19
N TYR A 3 14.11 -6.81 -13.38
CA TYR A 3 12.86 -6.23 -13.87
C TYR A 3 11.72 -7.25 -14.03
N VAL A 4 12.01 -8.41 -14.63
CA VAL A 4 11.02 -9.49 -14.82
C VAL A 4 10.60 -10.05 -13.45
N PHE A 5 11.56 -10.20 -12.55
CA PHE A 5 11.29 -10.68 -11.20
C PHE A 5 10.44 -9.69 -10.40
N SER A 6 10.73 -8.39 -10.47
CA SER A 6 9.93 -7.33 -9.83
C SER A 6 8.49 -7.33 -10.33
N PHE A 7 8.29 -7.51 -11.64
CA PHE A 7 6.96 -7.63 -12.21
C PHE A 7 6.21 -8.85 -11.70
N LEU A 8 6.84 -10.04 -11.77
CA LEU A 8 6.23 -11.30 -11.37
C LEU A 8 5.90 -11.32 -9.87
N ILE A 9 6.77 -10.76 -9.03
CA ILE A 9 6.51 -10.63 -7.59
C ILE A 9 5.28 -9.75 -7.34
N GLY A 10 5.20 -8.58 -7.99
CA GLY A 10 4.05 -7.70 -7.86
C GLY A 10 2.76 -8.37 -8.36
N PHE A 11 2.84 -9.11 -9.46
CA PHE A 11 1.68 -9.71 -10.11
C PHE A 11 1.14 -10.96 -9.42
N LEU A 12 2.02 -11.90 -9.04
CA LEU A 12 1.63 -13.21 -8.51
C LEU A 12 1.31 -13.15 -7.02
N PHE A 13 2.16 -12.47 -6.24
CA PHE A 13 1.97 -12.31 -4.82
C PHE A 13 1.16 -11.04 -4.59
N ASN A 14 -0.11 -11.03 -4.94
CA ASN A 14 -1.01 -9.96 -4.47
C ASN A 14 -1.84 -10.52 -3.32
N GLU A 15 -1.45 -10.22 -2.09
CA GLU A 15 -2.05 -10.81 -0.89
C GLU A 15 -3.51 -10.39 -0.73
N ALA A 16 -3.92 -9.22 -1.26
CA ALA A 16 -5.33 -8.84 -1.25
C ALA A 16 -6.17 -9.82 -2.10
N ARG A 17 -5.60 -10.34 -3.20
CA ARG A 17 -6.22 -11.40 -4.02
C ARG A 17 -6.18 -12.75 -3.31
N ILE A 18 -5.07 -13.11 -2.67
CA ILE A 18 -4.95 -14.38 -1.94
C ILE A 18 -5.93 -14.40 -0.77
N ILE A 19 -5.93 -13.36 0.07
CA ILE A 19 -6.88 -13.19 1.18
C ILE A 19 -8.32 -13.22 0.65
N ASN A 20 -8.68 -12.41 -0.35
CA ASN A 20 -10.04 -12.43 -0.88
C ASN A 20 -10.45 -13.79 -1.47
N ARG A 21 -9.56 -14.50 -2.17
CA ARG A 21 -9.89 -15.81 -2.76
C ARG A 21 -9.96 -16.92 -1.72
N THR A 22 -9.00 -16.96 -0.79
CA THR A 22 -8.97 -17.93 0.29
C THR A 22 -10.18 -17.79 1.20
N PHE A 23 -10.77 -16.60 1.35
CA PHE A 23 -11.94 -16.38 2.19
C PHE A 23 -13.28 -16.25 1.44
N ALA A 24 -13.28 -15.99 0.12
CA ALA A 24 -14.50 -15.98 -0.68
C ALA A 24 -15.12 -17.38 -0.83
N ASP A 25 -14.31 -18.44 -0.89
CA ASP A 25 -14.81 -19.83 -0.95
C ASP A 25 -15.48 -20.28 0.38
N TYR A 26 -15.28 -19.54 1.48
CA TYR A 26 -15.96 -19.76 2.77
C TYR A 26 -17.11 -18.75 3.03
N GLY A 27 -17.40 -17.89 2.05
CA GLY A 27 -18.25 -16.71 2.19
C GLY A 27 -19.76 -16.96 2.29
N GLU A 28 -20.25 -18.20 2.16
CA GLU A 28 -21.70 -18.44 2.24
C GLU A 28 -22.25 -18.64 3.65
N PHE A 29 -21.45 -18.90 4.71
CA PHE A 29 -22.07 -19.24 6.01
C PHE A 29 -21.47 -18.66 7.28
N ILE A 30 -20.29 -18.03 7.27
CA ILE A 30 -19.72 -17.52 8.53
C ILE A 30 -19.14 -16.13 8.28
N ASN A 31 -19.89 -15.13 8.77
CA ASN A 31 -19.46 -13.76 9.01
C ASN A 31 -17.94 -13.58 8.90
N SER A 32 -17.49 -12.90 7.85
CA SER A 32 -16.11 -12.42 7.65
C SER A 32 -15.49 -11.72 8.88
N ARG A 33 -16.35 -11.31 9.83
CA ARG A 33 -16.02 -10.77 11.15
C ARG A 33 -15.37 -11.78 12.12
N LEU A 34 -15.76 -13.06 12.10
CA LEU A 34 -15.29 -14.08 13.06
C LEU A 34 -13.90 -14.63 12.71
N ILE A 35 -13.60 -14.81 11.41
CA ILE A 35 -12.27 -15.26 10.96
C ILE A 35 -11.22 -14.14 11.10
N TYR A 36 -11.63 -12.88 10.89
CA TYR A 36 -10.78 -11.73 11.23
C TYR A 36 -10.47 -11.62 12.73
N GLN A 37 -11.37 -12.14 13.57
CA GLN A 37 -11.24 -12.11 15.03
C GLN A 37 -10.32 -13.22 15.57
N GLU A 38 -10.25 -14.40 14.94
CA GLU A 38 -9.46 -15.53 15.47
C GLU A 38 -8.09 -15.74 14.79
N LEU A 39 -7.98 -15.55 13.47
CA LEU A 39 -6.72 -15.66 12.72
C LEU A 39 -6.28 -14.32 12.10
N GLY A 40 -7.20 -13.36 12.02
CA GLY A 40 -7.10 -12.20 11.14
C GLY A 40 -5.92 -11.27 11.40
N LEU A 41 -5.57 -10.98 12.66
CA LEU A 41 -4.49 -10.03 12.94
C LEU A 41 -3.11 -10.58 12.54
N ASN A 42 -2.85 -11.86 12.78
CA ASN A 42 -1.56 -12.48 12.42
C ASN A 42 -1.41 -12.61 10.91
N ILE A 43 -2.45 -13.05 10.19
CA ILE A 43 -2.43 -13.16 8.73
C ILE A 43 -2.33 -11.77 8.08
N PHE A 44 -3.04 -10.78 8.63
CA PHE A 44 -2.95 -9.39 8.19
C PHE A 44 -1.54 -8.82 8.38
N LEU A 45 -0.91 -9.04 9.53
CA LEU A 45 0.47 -8.62 9.79
C LEU A 45 1.46 -9.30 8.85
N ILE A 46 1.31 -10.61 8.61
CA ILE A 46 2.13 -11.34 7.65
C ILE A 46 1.95 -10.75 6.24
N GLY A 47 0.73 -10.42 5.84
CA GLY A 47 0.46 -9.77 4.56
C GLY A 47 1.10 -8.39 4.42
N ILE A 48 1.11 -7.58 5.49
CA ILE A 48 1.82 -6.29 5.52
C ILE A 48 3.32 -6.53 5.37
N ILE A 49 3.88 -7.46 6.15
CA ILE A 49 5.31 -7.77 6.15
C ILE A 49 5.76 -8.21 4.77
N ILE A 50 5.03 -9.13 4.12
CA ILE A 50 5.36 -9.60 2.78
C ILE A 50 5.34 -8.45 1.77
N ASN A 51 4.32 -7.60 1.76
CA ASN A 51 4.24 -6.46 0.86
C ASN A 51 5.35 -5.43 1.07
N PHE A 52 5.69 -5.17 2.34
CA PHE A 52 6.80 -4.31 2.69
C PHE A 52 8.12 -4.89 2.17
N TYR A 53 8.35 -6.19 2.38
CA TYR A 53 9.58 -6.84 1.91
C TYR A 53 9.73 -6.83 0.39
N LYS A 54 8.65 -6.87 -0.39
CA LYS A 54 8.74 -6.74 -1.85
C LYS A 54 9.36 -5.41 -2.26
N GLY A 55 8.86 -4.32 -1.69
CA GLY A 55 9.42 -2.99 -1.94
C GLY A 55 10.86 -2.88 -1.43
N PHE A 56 11.11 -3.37 -0.21
CA PHE A 56 12.41 -3.24 0.45
C PHE A 56 13.52 -4.00 -0.26
N ILE A 57 13.30 -5.29 -0.53
CA ILE A 57 14.30 -6.18 -1.12
C ILE A 57 14.64 -5.71 -2.54
N LEU A 58 13.63 -5.50 -3.38
CA LEU A 58 13.86 -5.15 -4.79
C LEU A 58 14.59 -3.81 -4.96
N THR A 59 14.35 -2.86 -4.06
CA THR A 59 15.00 -1.54 -4.08
C THR A 59 16.45 -1.61 -3.59
N ASN A 60 16.73 -2.41 -2.56
CA ASN A 60 18.09 -2.61 -2.04
C ASN A 60 19.01 -3.32 -3.03
N TYR A 61 18.47 -4.25 -3.83
CA TYR A 61 19.24 -4.94 -4.88
C TYR A 61 19.37 -4.13 -6.19
N ALA A 62 18.80 -2.92 -6.24
CA ALA A 62 18.85 -2.03 -7.40
C ALA A 62 19.89 -0.92 -7.22
N THR A 63 20.53 -0.53 -8.32
CA THR A 63 21.30 0.73 -8.36
C THR A 63 20.36 1.92 -8.25
N THR A 64 20.83 3.03 -7.66
CA THR A 64 20.05 4.28 -7.50
C THR A 64 19.37 4.74 -8.79
N THR A 65 20.05 4.60 -9.92
CA THR A 65 19.53 4.93 -11.26
C THR A 65 18.35 4.05 -11.70
N ASN A 66 18.31 2.79 -11.28
CA ASN A 66 17.32 1.80 -11.72
C ASN A 66 16.17 1.62 -10.72
N GLN A 67 16.32 2.12 -9.48
CA GLN A 67 15.28 2.06 -8.44
C GLN A 67 13.92 2.63 -8.89
N PRO A 68 13.82 3.79 -9.57
CA PRO A 68 12.53 4.31 -10.02
C PRO A 68 11.84 3.39 -11.02
N LEU A 69 12.60 2.80 -11.94
CA LEU A 69 12.06 1.90 -12.97
C LEU A 69 11.60 0.57 -12.35
N ILE A 70 12.33 0.06 -11.35
CA ILE A 70 11.92 -1.13 -10.59
C ILE A 70 10.64 -0.86 -9.80
N PHE A 71 10.53 0.30 -9.15
CA PHE A 71 9.30 0.67 -8.45
C PHE A 71 8.10 0.76 -9.39
N LEU A 72 8.27 1.40 -10.56
CA LEU A 72 7.23 1.46 -11.57
C LEU A 72 6.77 0.07 -12.03
N ILE A 73 7.71 -0.82 -12.33
CA ILE A 73 7.39 -2.20 -12.79
C ILE A 73 6.71 -3.00 -11.68
N LEU A 74 7.15 -2.85 -10.42
CA LEU A 74 6.53 -3.48 -9.27
C LEU A 74 5.08 -3.01 -9.08
N LEU A 75 4.83 -1.71 -9.20
CA LEU A 75 3.49 -1.13 -9.16
C LEU A 75 2.63 -1.66 -10.29
N LEU A 76 3.13 -1.69 -11.53
CA LEU A 76 2.40 -2.26 -12.68
C LEU A 76 2.01 -3.73 -12.44
N GLY A 77 2.94 -4.54 -11.93
CA GLY A 77 2.67 -5.91 -11.52
C GLY A 77 1.55 -5.98 -10.47
N ASN A 78 1.65 -5.19 -9.41
CA ASN A 78 0.66 -5.14 -8.33
C ASN A 78 -0.74 -4.74 -8.83
N TYR A 79 -0.84 -3.69 -9.64
CA TYR A 79 -2.11 -3.22 -10.21
C TYR A 79 -2.73 -4.28 -11.14
N LEU A 80 -1.95 -4.87 -12.05
CA LEU A 80 -2.45 -5.92 -12.96
C LEU A 80 -2.81 -7.22 -12.23
N GLY A 81 -2.13 -7.52 -11.13
CA GLY A 81 -2.42 -8.67 -10.26
C GLY A 81 -3.68 -8.47 -9.40
N SER A 82 -4.11 -7.22 -9.20
CA SER A 82 -5.29 -6.88 -8.39
C SER A 82 -6.59 -7.05 -9.18
N ARG A 83 -7.35 -8.12 -8.91
CA ARG A 83 -8.73 -8.27 -9.37
C ARG A 83 -9.68 -8.34 -8.17
N PRO A 84 -10.86 -7.70 -8.22
CA PRO A 84 -11.33 -6.80 -9.26
C PRO A 84 -10.86 -5.37 -8.97
N TRP A 85 -9.87 -4.86 -9.73
CA TRP A 85 -9.53 -3.43 -9.89
C TRP A 85 -9.13 -2.61 -8.65
N SER A 86 -9.18 -3.17 -7.45
CA SER A 86 -8.72 -2.55 -6.21
C SER A 86 -7.52 -3.30 -5.67
N THR A 87 -6.40 -2.58 -5.54
CA THR A 87 -5.20 -3.04 -4.84
C THR A 87 -5.36 -3.04 -3.33
N ASN A 88 -6.51 -2.57 -2.80
CA ASN A 88 -6.82 -2.49 -1.37
C ASN A 88 -5.71 -1.84 -0.53
N SER A 89 -5.01 -0.85 -1.09
CA SER A 89 -3.90 -0.13 -0.44
C SER A 89 -2.58 -0.91 -0.32
N ASN A 90 -2.44 -2.07 -0.96
CA ASN A 90 -1.16 -2.82 -0.99
C ASN A 90 0.00 -2.00 -1.58
N GLU A 91 -0.31 -1.13 -2.56
CA GLU A 91 0.62 -0.19 -3.17
C GLU A 91 1.27 0.76 -2.14
N LEU A 92 0.57 1.10 -1.06
CA LEU A 92 1.09 1.96 0.01
C LEU A 92 2.14 1.23 0.84
N ILE A 93 1.89 -0.03 1.16
CA ILE A 93 2.81 -0.86 1.96
C ILE A 93 4.07 -1.16 1.14
N ILE A 94 3.89 -1.45 -0.16
CA ILE A 94 5.00 -1.61 -1.10
C ILE A 94 5.83 -0.32 -1.17
N MET A 95 5.17 0.85 -1.29
CA MET A 95 5.83 2.16 -1.31
C MET A 95 6.66 2.40 -0.05
N TRP A 96 6.12 2.07 1.13
CA TRP A 96 6.89 2.12 2.39
C TRP A 96 8.10 1.18 2.36
N GLY A 97 7.96 -0.04 1.81
CA GLY A 97 9.10 -0.92 1.58
C GLY A 97 10.17 -0.29 0.69
N VAL A 98 9.76 0.37 -0.40
CA VAL A 98 10.67 1.03 -1.33
C VAL A 98 11.43 2.17 -0.64
N TRP A 99 10.75 3.03 0.12
CA TRP A 99 11.41 4.11 0.87
C TRP A 99 12.48 3.57 1.82
N ALA A 100 12.20 2.44 2.47
CA ALA A 100 13.10 1.81 3.42
C ALA A 100 14.36 1.29 2.73
N GLY A 101 14.21 0.78 1.51
CA GLY A 101 15.30 0.28 0.68
C GLY A 101 16.11 1.38 -0.01
N VAL A 102 15.58 2.60 -0.14
CA VAL A 102 16.34 3.76 -0.63
C VAL A 102 17.23 4.30 0.49
N ASN A 103 16.62 4.68 1.61
CA ASN A 103 17.32 5.11 2.81
C ASN A 103 16.35 4.97 4.00
N ILE A 104 16.76 4.20 5.01
CA ILE A 104 15.93 3.95 6.21
C ILE A 104 15.55 5.23 6.96
N GLU A 105 16.38 6.27 6.88
CA GLU A 105 16.14 7.58 7.50
C GLU A 105 14.88 8.26 6.95
N ILE A 106 14.52 8.00 5.69
CA ILE A 106 13.33 8.57 5.05
C ILE A 106 12.05 8.12 5.76
N ILE A 107 12.06 6.94 6.41
CA ILE A 107 10.89 6.37 7.08
C ILE A 107 10.80 6.73 8.56
N GLN A 108 11.92 7.07 9.20
CA GLN A 108 11.93 7.32 10.65
C GLN A 108 10.92 8.40 11.06
N ILE A 109 10.88 9.50 10.30
CA ILE A 109 9.96 10.62 10.53
C ILE A 109 8.50 10.22 10.24
N PRO A 110 8.16 9.62 9.09
CA PRO A 110 6.82 9.05 8.84
C PRO A 110 6.33 8.08 9.91
N LEU A 111 7.18 7.18 10.41
CA LEU A 111 6.84 6.24 11.49
C LEU A 111 6.56 6.99 12.80
N ALA A 112 7.43 7.93 13.17
CA ALA A 112 7.25 8.72 14.39
C ALA A 112 5.95 9.54 14.34
N LEU A 113 5.61 10.13 13.19
CA LEU A 113 4.36 10.85 12.97
C LEU A 113 3.15 9.91 13.04
N LEU A 114 3.24 8.71 12.47
CA LEU A 114 2.18 7.72 12.54
C LEU A 114 1.91 7.29 13.99
N ILE A 115 2.95 6.98 14.76
CA ILE A 115 2.84 6.56 16.17
C ILE A 115 2.31 7.71 17.02
N SER A 116 2.88 8.90 16.91
CA SER A 116 2.46 10.05 17.72
C SER A 116 1.01 10.47 17.46
N LEU A 117 0.59 10.57 16.19
CA LEU A 117 -0.78 10.92 15.84
C LEU A 117 -1.77 9.79 16.17
N TRP A 118 -1.33 8.53 16.12
CA TRP A 118 -2.13 7.42 16.61
C TRP A 118 -2.33 7.48 18.14
N LEU A 119 -1.28 7.78 18.91
CA LEU A 119 -1.38 7.89 20.37
C LEU A 119 -2.30 9.05 20.79
N VAL A 120 -2.23 10.19 20.11
CA VAL A 120 -3.01 11.40 20.45
C VAL A 120 -4.45 11.30 19.94
N ASN A 121 -4.64 11.06 18.64
CA ASN A 121 -5.94 11.17 17.99
C ASN A 121 -6.66 9.83 17.80
N ARG A 122 -5.99 8.70 18.08
CA ARG A 122 -6.46 7.33 17.75
C ARG A 122 -6.78 7.14 16.26
N ARG A 123 -6.28 8.03 15.39
CA ARG A 123 -6.50 8.03 13.93
C ARG A 123 -5.19 7.76 13.19
N ILE A 124 -4.96 6.49 12.85
CA ILE A 124 -3.76 6.05 12.12
C ILE A 124 -3.69 6.68 10.72
N SER A 125 -4.85 6.88 10.07
CA SER A 125 -4.93 7.41 8.71
C SER A 125 -4.32 8.81 8.56
N LEU A 126 -4.54 9.71 9.52
CA LEU A 126 -3.97 11.06 9.49
C LEU A 126 -2.44 11.03 9.58
N GLY A 127 -1.90 10.23 10.50
CA GLY A 127 -0.45 10.06 10.62
C GLY A 127 0.18 9.43 9.40
N PHE A 128 -0.51 8.48 8.78
CA PHE A 128 -0.09 7.88 7.52
C PHE A 128 0.00 8.91 6.38
N TYR A 129 -1.01 9.74 6.16
CA TYR A 129 -0.99 10.74 5.08
C TYR A 129 0.06 11.83 5.29
N ILE A 130 0.13 12.39 6.50
CA ILE A 130 1.08 13.46 6.82
C ILE A 130 2.52 12.92 6.73
N GLY A 131 2.76 11.75 7.33
CA GLY A 131 4.07 11.08 7.25
C GLY A 131 4.47 10.76 5.82
N SER A 132 3.54 10.24 5.02
CA SER A 132 3.80 9.93 3.61
C SER A 132 4.08 11.18 2.77
N GLY A 133 3.41 12.30 3.05
CA GLY A 133 3.72 13.59 2.42
C GLY A 133 5.14 14.06 2.74
N PHE A 134 5.58 13.92 3.98
CA PHE A 134 6.94 14.26 4.40
C PHE A 134 8.00 13.38 3.72
N ALA A 135 7.75 12.06 3.62
CA ALA A 135 8.62 11.14 2.89
C ALA A 135 8.76 11.52 1.41
N CYS A 136 7.65 11.87 0.75
CA CYS A 136 7.67 12.34 -0.64
C CYS A 136 8.51 13.60 -0.81
N ILE A 137 8.38 14.59 0.08
CA ILE A 137 9.17 15.83 0.03
C ILE A 137 10.66 15.50 0.22
N ASN A 138 11.02 14.66 1.19
CA ASN A 138 12.41 14.25 1.40
C ASN A 138 13.00 13.50 0.19
N LEU A 139 12.22 12.64 -0.46
CA LEU A 139 12.64 11.96 -1.69
C LEU A 139 12.85 12.93 -2.86
N MET A 140 12.01 13.97 -2.97
CA MET A 140 12.13 15.00 -4.00
C MET A 140 13.32 15.93 -3.77
N LEU A 141 13.65 16.21 -2.51
CA LEU A 141 14.81 17.03 -2.12
C LEU A 141 16.12 16.25 -2.14
N ALA A 142 16.06 14.92 -2.00
CA ALA A 142 17.18 14.03 -2.26
C ALA A 142 17.38 13.79 -3.76
N ASP A 143 18.48 13.13 -4.16
CA ASP A 143 18.78 12.72 -5.55
C ASP A 143 17.80 11.64 -6.10
N ASN A 144 16.59 11.51 -5.52
CA ASN A 144 15.59 10.50 -5.80
C ASN A 144 14.25 11.12 -6.29
N PHE A 145 14.33 12.22 -7.05
CA PHE A 145 13.17 12.99 -7.50
C PHE A 145 12.08 12.17 -8.19
N ILE A 146 12.46 11.26 -9.10
CA ILE A 146 11.50 10.42 -9.85
C ILE A 146 10.76 9.45 -8.91
N LEU A 147 11.43 8.89 -7.89
CA LEU A 147 10.80 8.05 -6.87
C LEU A 147 9.80 8.86 -6.02
N GLY A 148 10.12 10.11 -5.72
CA GLY A 148 9.20 11.05 -5.08
C GLY A 148 7.92 11.27 -5.89
N LEU A 149 8.04 11.49 -7.20
CA LEU A 149 6.87 11.63 -8.10
C LEU A 149 6.02 10.36 -8.17
N LEU A 150 6.64 9.19 -8.31
CA LEU A 150 5.91 7.91 -8.31
C LEU A 150 5.17 7.66 -6.99
N SER A 151 5.80 8.01 -5.88
CA SER A 151 5.18 7.91 -4.54
C SER A 151 3.98 8.86 -4.39
N LEU A 152 4.07 10.06 -4.96
CA LEU A 152 2.96 11.01 -4.99
C LEU A 152 1.78 10.48 -5.82
N LEU A 153 2.04 9.86 -6.98
CA LEU A 153 1.00 9.22 -7.79
C LEU A 153 0.25 8.13 -7.01
N VAL A 154 0.99 7.31 -6.25
CA VAL A 154 0.41 6.27 -5.39
C VAL A 154 -0.50 6.88 -4.32
N LEU A 155 -0.06 7.97 -3.66
CA LEU A 155 -0.87 8.67 -2.65
C LEU A 155 -2.14 9.29 -3.24
N VAL A 156 -2.02 9.94 -4.41
CA VAL A 156 -3.17 10.53 -5.12
C VAL A 156 -4.17 9.45 -5.50
N ASN A 157 -3.71 8.33 -6.07
CA ASN A 157 -4.57 7.21 -6.45
C ASN A 157 -5.31 6.61 -5.24
N HIS A 158 -4.62 6.50 -4.11
CA HIS A 158 -5.27 6.01 -2.89
C HIS A 158 -6.34 7.00 -2.38
N SER A 159 -6.06 8.31 -2.43
CA SER A 159 -7.02 9.34 -2.00
C SER A 159 -8.28 9.40 -2.89
N THR A 160 -8.14 9.21 -4.20
CA THR A 160 -9.27 9.21 -5.15
C THR A 160 -10.15 7.98 -4.97
N SER A 161 -9.56 6.82 -4.68
CA SER A 161 -10.30 5.60 -4.33
C SER A 161 -11.22 5.82 -3.12
N ILE A 162 -10.70 6.40 -2.04
CA ILE A 162 -11.49 6.74 -0.84
C ILE A 162 -12.59 7.76 -1.16
N TYR A 163 -12.26 8.81 -1.93
CA TYR A 163 -13.25 9.82 -2.31
C TYR A 163 -14.39 9.24 -3.15
N SER A 164 -14.07 8.33 -4.08
CA SER A 164 -15.07 7.66 -4.92
C SER A 164 -16.02 6.77 -4.11
N LEU A 165 -15.49 6.02 -3.14
CA LEU A 165 -16.27 5.23 -2.19
C LEU A 165 -17.19 6.12 -1.34
N PHE A 166 -16.68 7.24 -0.84
CA PHE A 166 -17.48 8.19 -0.06
C PHE A 166 -18.61 8.80 -0.88
N LYS A 167 -18.36 9.18 -2.15
CA LYS A 167 -19.37 9.69 -3.08
C LYS A 167 -20.46 8.64 -3.36
N LEU A 168 -20.07 7.39 -3.59
CA LEU A 168 -21.00 6.28 -3.78
C LEU A 168 -21.88 6.08 -2.54
N PHE A 169 -21.28 6.02 -1.34
CA PHE A 169 -22.02 5.91 -0.08
C PHE A 169 -23.02 7.05 0.11
N LYS A 170 -22.58 8.30 -0.11
CA LYS A 170 -23.46 9.48 -0.02
C LYS A 170 -24.63 9.38 -1.00
N ASN A 171 -24.38 8.93 -2.23
CA ASN A 171 -25.42 8.80 -3.25
C ASN A 171 -26.40 7.65 -2.95
N THR A 172 -25.95 6.52 -2.39
CA THR A 172 -26.85 5.45 -1.92
C THR A 172 -27.74 5.90 -0.76
N ILE A 173 -27.19 6.67 0.18
CA ILE A 173 -27.98 7.22 1.30
C ILE A 173 -28.98 8.25 0.77
N ALA A 174 -28.58 9.12 -0.17
CA ALA A 174 -29.47 10.11 -0.77
C ALA A 174 -30.58 9.47 -1.64
N GLY A 175 -30.27 8.37 -2.34
CA GLY A 175 -31.24 7.62 -3.16
C GLY A 175 -32.20 6.72 -2.38
N SER A 176 -31.94 6.46 -1.09
CA SER A 176 -32.87 5.72 -0.21
C SER A 176 -33.97 6.59 0.41
N TYR A 177 -33.99 7.89 0.11
CA TYR A 177 -35.01 8.85 0.58
C TYR A 177 -35.97 9.33 -0.53
N SER A 178 -36.03 8.64 -1.67
CA SER A 178 -36.99 8.91 -2.75
C SER A 178 -38.01 7.78 -2.91
#